data_AF-A1T778-F1
#
_entry.id   AF-A1T778-F1
#
_cell.length_a   1.000
_cell.length_b   1.000
_cell.length_c   1.000
_cell.angle_alpha   90.00
_cell.angle_beta   90.00
_cell.angle_gamma   90.00
#
_symmetry.space_group_name_H-M   'P 1'
#
loop_
_entity.id
_entity.type
_entity.pdbx_description
1 polymer ?
#
loop_
_entity_poly.entity_id
_entity_poly.type
_entity_poly.pdbx_seq_one_letter_code
_entity_poly.pdbx_strand_id
1 'polypeptide(L)'
;MEATQVGSAPAAVRSPQIPAGSGNTFTCLVRFALANIRRRPERFVLAVLGIALAIACVTIVRTISAGFATTGEASVADVLADGQLWVVPAAGVHYDPAAEALIADGPAPALAAPEGWTATHVVSGLVEVNGQAVALRGTGQATAGQALVGSAAAERLSVSDGDRVTIGGQQLAVRVSGPGQSVTVPTPVAQATVGDNGWWVVRAPAGEQQRRDLAQVFGAAVGLPWTADPAVQPDAGGAGLIYDTVGGSGPLTFEQKYSALFSGQVTSSTLGLISTIGLGLGFVIAVSSFLAAVTERRREFGIMSSIGLADEVLYFFLVESAIVFLAAYVVGIAAAGIAVALVIPGIASVGSWLQGAALTAMFLPAMAIVGALVPVHRLLQQRPVSLLGDR
;
A
#
# COMPACT_ATOMS: atom_id res chain seq x y z
N MET A 1 8.92 -90.92 -29.50
CA MET A 1 9.34 -90.13 -28.33
C MET A 1 8.59 -88.81 -28.42
N GLU A 2 7.31 -88.83 -28.08
CA GLU A 2 6.77 -88.47 -26.75
C GLU A 2 6.74 -86.96 -26.54
N ALA A 3 5.50 -86.45 -26.59
CA ALA A 3 5.13 -85.10 -26.25
C ALA A 3 5.06 -84.95 -24.73
N THR A 4 5.66 -83.89 -24.19
CA THR A 4 5.46 -83.48 -22.80
C THR A 4 4.92 -82.06 -22.80
N GLN A 5 3.61 -81.93 -22.58
CA GLN A 5 2.97 -80.73 -22.07
C GLN A 5 3.51 -80.43 -20.68
N VAL A 6 3.89 -79.19 -20.41
CA VAL A 6 4.08 -78.69 -19.03
C VAL A 6 3.05 -77.61 -18.77
N GLY A 7 2.33 -77.81 -17.67
CA GLY A 7 1.07 -77.18 -17.32
C GLY A 7 1.12 -75.66 -17.15
N SER A 8 0.00 -75.06 -17.53
CA SER A 8 -0.47 -73.74 -17.13
C SER A 8 -0.64 -73.67 -15.60
N ALA A 9 0.15 -72.84 -14.94
CA ALA A 9 -0.06 -72.45 -13.54
C ALA A 9 -1.16 -71.36 -13.45
N PRO A 10 -1.99 -71.35 -12.39
CA PRO A 10 -3.17 -70.50 -12.32
C PRO A 10 -2.82 -69.04 -12.04
N ALA A 11 -3.64 -68.15 -12.61
CA ALA A 11 -3.59 -66.71 -12.44
C ALA A 11 -3.53 -66.31 -10.97
N ALA A 12 -2.54 -65.48 -10.63
CA ALA A 12 -2.49 -64.79 -9.35
C ALA A 12 -3.81 -64.05 -9.12
N VAL A 13 -4.50 -64.41 -8.03
CA VAL A 13 -5.66 -63.69 -7.53
C VAL A 13 -5.20 -62.26 -7.21
N ARG A 14 -5.52 -61.30 -8.09
CA ARG A 14 -5.41 -59.87 -7.78
C ARG A 14 -6.28 -59.61 -6.56
N SER A 15 -5.67 -59.11 -5.49
CA SER A 15 -6.39 -58.54 -4.35
C SER A 15 -7.47 -57.58 -4.87
N PRO A 16 -8.70 -57.61 -4.31
CA PRO A 16 -9.74 -56.70 -4.74
C PRO A 16 -9.26 -55.26 -4.53
N GLN A 17 -9.13 -54.52 -5.64
CA GLN A 17 -8.88 -53.09 -5.59
C GLN A 17 -10.01 -52.46 -4.79
N ILE A 18 -9.65 -51.82 -3.67
CA ILE A 18 -10.58 -51.04 -2.85
C ILE A 18 -11.27 -50.05 -3.79
N PRO A 19 -12.62 -49.95 -3.78
CA PRO A 19 -13.33 -49.06 -4.67
C PRO A 19 -12.85 -47.63 -4.44
N ALA A 20 -12.31 -46.99 -5.47
CA ALA A 20 -12.03 -45.56 -5.44
C ALA A 20 -13.39 -44.85 -5.33
N GLY A 21 -13.76 -44.48 -4.11
CA GLY A 21 -14.96 -43.72 -3.86
C GLY A 21 -14.93 -42.44 -4.69
N SER A 22 -15.96 -42.23 -5.51
CA SER A 22 -16.15 -41.09 -6.41
C SER A 22 -16.43 -39.77 -5.67
N GLY A 23 -15.86 -39.59 -4.48
CA GLY A 23 -15.90 -38.34 -3.74
C GLY A 23 -14.72 -37.48 -4.17
N ASN A 24 -14.96 -36.19 -4.39
CA ASN A 24 -13.91 -35.23 -4.73
C ASN A 24 -12.82 -35.28 -3.64
N THR A 25 -11.63 -35.83 -3.94
CA THR A 25 -10.54 -36.09 -2.99
C THR A 25 -10.24 -34.87 -2.13
N PHE A 26 -10.27 -33.69 -2.75
CA PHE A 26 -10.13 -32.40 -2.08
C PHE A 26 -11.19 -32.17 -0.97
N THR A 27 -12.45 -32.48 -1.22
CA THR A 27 -13.53 -32.37 -0.22
C THR A 27 -13.32 -33.33 0.95
N CYS A 28 -12.75 -34.52 0.71
CA CYS A 28 -12.38 -35.45 1.77
C CYS A 28 -11.27 -34.87 2.65
N LEU A 29 -10.20 -34.34 2.03
CA LEU A 29 -9.09 -33.68 2.74
C LEU A 29 -9.59 -32.50 3.59
N VAL A 30 -10.45 -31.64 3.01
CA VAL A 30 -11.02 -30.48 3.71
C VAL A 30 -11.91 -30.89 4.87
N ARG A 31 -12.79 -31.89 4.68
CA ARG A 31 -13.64 -32.41 5.77
C ARG A 31 -12.81 -33.00 6.91
N PHE A 32 -11.74 -33.71 6.58
CA PHE A 32 -10.82 -34.28 7.57
C PHE A 32 -10.11 -33.17 8.35
N ALA A 33 -9.56 -32.17 7.65
CA ALA A 33 -8.91 -31.02 8.27
C ALA A 33 -9.86 -30.25 9.20
N LEU A 34 -11.10 -29.99 8.76
CA LEU A 34 -12.15 -29.36 9.58
C LEU A 34 -12.50 -30.18 10.82
N ALA A 35 -12.63 -31.49 10.70
CA ALA A 35 -12.88 -32.37 11.83
C ALA A 35 -11.73 -32.32 12.85
N ASN A 36 -10.49 -32.20 12.35
CA ASN A 36 -9.31 -32.09 13.19
C ASN A 36 -9.24 -30.77 13.97
N ILE A 37 -9.51 -29.66 13.29
CA ILE A 37 -9.60 -28.31 13.88
C ILE A 37 -10.65 -28.28 15.00
N ARG A 38 -11.83 -28.88 14.77
CA ARG A 38 -12.91 -28.96 15.77
C ARG A 38 -12.55 -29.75 17.02
N ARG A 39 -11.61 -30.70 16.95
CA ARG A 39 -11.17 -31.48 18.11
C ARG A 39 -10.24 -30.69 19.04
N ARG A 40 -9.51 -29.69 18.52
CA ARG A 40 -8.56 -28.88 19.30
C ARG A 40 -8.67 -27.39 18.93
N PRO A 41 -9.79 -26.73 19.27
CA PRO A 41 -10.07 -25.36 18.84
C PRO A 41 -9.09 -24.34 19.41
N GLU A 42 -8.60 -24.54 20.63
CA GLU A 42 -7.67 -23.61 21.30
C GLU A 42 -6.40 -23.34 20.48
N ARG A 43 -5.81 -24.39 19.89
CA ARG A 43 -4.59 -24.26 19.08
C ARG A 43 -4.84 -23.61 17.74
N PHE A 44 -5.96 -23.97 17.13
CA PHE A 44 -6.39 -23.33 15.91
C PHE A 44 -6.55 -21.83 16.14
N VAL A 45 -7.23 -21.43 17.21
CA VAL A 45 -7.43 -20.02 17.56
C VAL A 45 -6.10 -19.32 17.84
N LEU A 46 -5.20 -19.91 18.64
CA LEU A 46 -3.89 -19.31 18.94
C LEU A 46 -3.03 -19.12 17.68
N ALA A 47 -2.98 -20.13 16.80
CA ALA A 47 -2.25 -20.04 15.53
C ALA A 47 -2.86 -18.98 14.61
N VAL A 48 -4.18 -18.99 14.46
CA VAL A 48 -4.91 -18.02 13.64
C VAL A 48 -4.68 -16.60 14.16
N LEU A 49 -4.79 -16.36 15.47
CA LEU A 49 -4.59 -15.03 16.06
C LEU A 49 -3.14 -14.55 15.93
N GLY A 50 -2.15 -15.41 16.16
CA GLY A 50 -0.74 -15.04 16.01
C GLY A 50 -0.38 -14.65 14.58
N ILE A 51 -0.84 -15.44 13.60
CA ILE A 51 -0.63 -15.13 12.17
C ILE A 51 -1.47 -13.91 11.76
N ALA A 52 -2.72 -13.82 12.21
CA ALA A 52 -3.61 -12.70 11.89
C ALA A 52 -3.06 -11.37 12.42
N LEU A 53 -2.43 -11.36 13.60
CA LEU A 53 -1.77 -10.19 14.15
C LEU A 53 -0.59 -9.74 13.27
N ALA A 54 0.28 -10.67 12.85
CA ALA A 54 1.36 -10.35 11.93
C ALA A 54 0.84 -9.79 10.60
N ILE A 55 -0.17 -10.44 10.02
CA ILE A 55 -0.82 -9.98 8.78
C ILE A 55 -1.45 -8.61 9.00
N ALA A 56 -2.12 -8.38 10.12
CA ALA A 56 -2.75 -7.11 10.43
C ALA A 56 -1.70 -5.99 10.53
N CYS A 57 -0.62 -6.18 11.27
CA CYS A 57 0.46 -5.20 11.40
C CYS A 57 1.04 -4.79 10.04
N VAL A 58 1.36 -5.76 9.19
CA VAL A 58 1.88 -5.50 7.83
C VAL A 58 0.83 -4.81 6.96
N THR A 59 -0.40 -5.31 6.98
CA THR A 59 -1.49 -4.77 6.16
C THR A 59 -1.80 -3.32 6.57
N ILE A 60 -1.80 -3.00 7.86
CA ILE A 60 -1.99 -1.63 8.38
C ILE A 60 -0.95 -0.70 7.78
N VAL A 61 0.34 -1.02 7.92
CA VAL A 61 1.42 -0.17 7.39
C VAL A 61 1.35 -0.04 5.88
N ARG A 62 1.07 -1.14 5.16
CA ARG A 62 0.93 -1.11 3.69
C ARG A 62 -0.28 -0.30 3.23
N THR A 63 -1.38 -0.38 3.96
CA THR A 63 -2.61 0.40 3.67
C THR A 63 -2.36 1.88 3.89
N ILE A 64 -1.74 2.25 5.02
CA ILE A 64 -1.36 3.63 5.32
C ILE A 64 -0.39 4.15 4.25
N SER A 65 0.65 3.38 3.93
CA SER A 65 1.64 3.72 2.90
C SER A 65 1.00 3.95 1.52
N ALA A 66 0.07 3.08 1.11
CA ALA A 66 -0.69 3.24 -0.13
C ALA A 66 -1.60 4.47 -0.10
N GLY A 67 -2.28 4.74 1.02
CA GLY A 67 -3.10 5.93 1.21
C GLY A 67 -2.29 7.22 1.03
N PHE A 68 -1.17 7.34 1.74
CA PHE A 68 -0.24 8.47 1.59
C PHE A 68 0.33 8.60 0.18
N ALA A 69 0.60 7.48 -0.50
CA ALA A 69 1.01 7.51 -1.90
C ALA A 69 -0.07 8.14 -2.79
N THR A 70 -1.32 7.71 -2.64
CA THR A 70 -2.44 8.27 -3.44
C THR A 70 -2.67 9.74 -3.15
N THR A 71 -2.56 10.15 -1.89
CA THR A 71 -2.70 11.55 -1.49
C THR A 71 -1.56 12.41 -2.00
N GLY A 72 -0.32 11.90 -1.99
CA GLY A 72 0.84 12.59 -2.57
C GLY A 72 0.71 12.80 -4.08
N GLU A 73 0.28 11.77 -4.82
CA GLU A 73 0.03 11.88 -6.27
C GLU A 73 -1.06 12.91 -6.57
N ALA A 74 -2.19 12.83 -5.87
CA ALA A 74 -3.30 13.78 -6.03
C ALA A 74 -2.90 15.22 -5.67
N SER A 75 -2.09 15.39 -4.63
CA SER A 75 -1.61 16.72 -4.21
C SER A 75 -0.71 17.36 -5.26
N VAL A 76 0.20 16.59 -5.85
CA VAL A 76 1.06 17.09 -6.94
C VAL A 76 0.25 17.35 -8.19
N ALA A 77 -0.69 16.48 -8.55
CA ALA A 77 -1.58 16.71 -9.69
C ALA A 77 -2.42 17.98 -9.53
N ASP A 78 -2.92 18.26 -8.32
CA ASP A 78 -3.63 19.51 -7.99
C ASP A 78 -2.71 20.75 -8.10
N VAL A 79 -1.42 20.61 -7.80
CA VAL A 79 -0.44 21.70 -7.96
C VAL A 79 -0.07 21.94 -9.42
N LEU A 80 0.29 20.88 -10.14
CA LEU A 80 0.83 20.97 -11.49
C LEU A 80 -0.26 21.29 -12.51
N ALA A 81 -1.46 20.76 -12.33
CA ALA A 81 -2.48 20.70 -13.37
C ALA A 81 -1.89 20.18 -14.69
N ASP A 82 -1.67 21.06 -15.67
CA ASP A 82 -1.06 20.79 -16.98
C ASP A 82 0.33 21.43 -17.16
N GLY A 83 0.97 21.86 -16.07
CA GLY A 83 2.31 22.43 -16.05
C GLY A 83 3.42 21.39 -16.25
N GLN A 84 4.47 21.77 -16.98
CA GLN A 84 5.63 20.92 -17.26
C GLN A 84 6.77 21.10 -16.24
N LEU A 85 6.83 22.26 -15.59
CA LEU A 85 7.83 22.54 -14.57
C LEU A 85 7.18 23.15 -13.33
N TRP A 86 7.69 22.78 -12.17
CA TRP A 86 7.27 23.33 -10.89
C TRP A 86 8.44 23.99 -10.19
N VAL A 87 8.36 25.32 -10.02
CA VAL A 87 9.42 26.11 -9.41
C VAL A 87 9.06 26.40 -7.96
N VAL A 88 9.76 25.74 -7.05
CA VAL A 88 9.50 25.81 -5.61
C VAL A 88 10.45 26.81 -4.92
N PRO A 89 10.03 27.40 -3.79
CA PRO A 89 10.87 28.34 -3.04
C PRO A 89 12.08 27.63 -2.41
N ALA A 90 13.09 28.41 -2.02
CA ALA A 90 14.30 27.89 -1.36
C ALA A 90 14.00 27.21 -0.01
N ALA A 91 12.96 27.68 0.69
CA ALA A 91 12.47 27.04 1.91
C ALA A 91 11.76 25.69 1.64
N GLY A 92 11.39 25.42 0.39
CA GLY A 92 10.73 24.21 -0.04
C GLY A 92 9.21 24.24 0.07
N VAL A 93 8.65 23.04 0.01
CA VAL A 93 7.21 22.79 0.12
C VAL A 93 7.04 21.60 1.03
N HIS A 94 5.99 21.61 1.84
CA HIS A 94 5.61 20.48 2.68
C HIS A 94 4.17 20.11 2.43
N TYR A 95 3.84 18.87 2.75
CA TYR A 95 2.46 18.43 2.82
C TYR A 95 1.92 18.67 4.22
N ASP A 96 0.85 19.44 4.34
CA ASP A 96 0.17 19.67 5.60
C ASP A 96 -0.96 18.64 5.79
N PRO A 97 -0.90 17.81 6.86
CA PRO A 97 -1.88 16.74 7.07
C PRO A 97 -3.27 17.24 7.50
N ALA A 98 -3.40 18.48 8.00
CA ALA A 98 -4.69 19.05 8.40
C ALA A 98 -5.41 19.71 7.22
N ALA A 99 -4.67 20.33 6.30
CA ALA A 99 -5.21 20.84 5.04
C ALA A 99 -5.32 19.78 3.93
N GLU A 100 -4.66 18.65 4.10
CA GLU A 100 -4.55 17.56 3.12
C GLU A 100 -3.99 18.01 1.76
N ALA A 101 -3.03 18.92 1.78
CA ALA A 101 -2.49 19.53 0.56
C ALA A 101 -1.06 20.03 0.75
N LEU A 102 -0.37 20.27 -0.38
CA LEU A 102 0.95 20.89 -0.40
C LEU A 102 0.87 22.39 -0.13
N ILE A 103 1.75 22.88 0.75
CA ILE A 103 1.87 24.27 1.19
C ILE A 103 3.30 24.76 0.91
N ALA A 104 3.43 26.03 0.53
CA ALA A 104 4.72 26.66 0.32
C ALA A 104 5.33 27.13 1.64
N ASP A 105 6.61 26.83 1.87
CA ASP A 105 7.34 27.22 3.09
C ASP A 105 7.99 28.60 3.00
N GLY A 106 7.86 29.28 1.86
CA GLY A 106 8.43 30.60 1.65
C GLY A 106 7.96 31.27 0.37
N PRO A 107 8.47 32.49 0.12
CA PRO A 107 8.10 33.27 -1.06
C PRO A 107 8.61 32.62 -2.34
N ALA A 108 7.78 32.65 -3.38
CA ALA A 108 8.16 32.10 -4.67
C ALA A 108 9.44 32.78 -5.22
N PRO A 109 10.31 32.04 -5.92
CA PRO A 109 11.51 32.62 -6.51
C PRO A 109 11.17 33.79 -7.44
N ALA A 110 11.97 34.85 -7.38
CA ALA A 110 11.86 35.95 -8.34
C ALA A 110 12.32 35.47 -9.72
N LEU A 111 11.39 35.38 -10.68
CA LEU A 111 11.70 34.98 -12.04
C LEU A 111 10.94 35.82 -13.06
N ALA A 112 11.53 35.96 -14.24
CA ALA A 112 10.88 36.50 -15.43
C ALA A 112 10.77 35.37 -16.45
N ALA A 113 9.55 35.01 -16.84
CA ALA A 113 9.33 33.97 -17.83
C ALA A 113 9.96 34.37 -19.19
N PRO A 114 10.78 33.50 -19.82
CA PRO A 114 11.29 33.75 -21.15
C PRO A 114 10.14 33.83 -22.19
N GLU A 115 10.43 34.42 -23.35
CA GLU A 115 9.44 34.55 -24.42
C GLU A 115 8.87 33.18 -24.84
N GLY A 116 7.55 33.10 -25.00
CA GLY A 116 6.84 31.87 -25.35
C GLY A 116 6.53 30.93 -24.19
N TRP A 117 7.12 31.15 -23.01
CA TRP A 117 6.80 30.39 -21.80
C TRP A 117 5.69 31.07 -20.99
N THR A 118 4.85 30.26 -20.35
CA THR A 118 3.82 30.78 -19.44
C THR A 118 4.16 30.35 -18.01
N ALA A 119 4.54 31.31 -17.15
CA ALA A 119 4.72 31.07 -15.72
C ALA A 119 3.53 31.63 -14.95
N THR A 120 2.81 30.77 -14.23
CA THR A 120 1.70 31.17 -13.37
C THR A 120 2.15 31.19 -11.93
N HIS A 121 2.12 32.36 -11.29
CA HIS A 121 2.38 32.48 -9.86
C HIS A 121 1.19 31.92 -9.09
N VAL A 122 1.46 30.99 -8.18
CA VAL A 122 0.47 30.43 -7.27
C VAL A 122 0.88 30.80 -5.86
N VAL A 123 0.15 31.73 -5.28
CA VAL A 123 0.26 32.02 -3.84
C VAL A 123 -0.28 30.81 -3.10
N SER A 124 0.38 30.38 -2.03
CA SER A 124 0.05 29.17 -1.28
C SER A 124 0.29 29.40 0.20
N GLY A 125 -0.69 29.03 1.01
CA GLY A 125 -0.58 29.09 2.46
C GLY A 125 -1.75 28.43 3.17
N LEU A 126 -1.66 28.38 4.49
CA LEU A 126 -2.67 27.77 5.36
C LEU A 126 -3.66 28.84 5.84
N VAL A 127 -4.96 28.54 5.77
CA VAL A 127 -6.01 29.37 6.37
C VAL A 127 -7.04 28.48 7.07
N GLU A 128 -7.69 29.03 8.09
CA GLU A 128 -8.84 28.40 8.74
C GLU A 128 -10.15 28.86 8.08
N VAL A 129 -10.95 27.92 7.59
CA VAL A 129 -12.30 28.16 7.07
C VAL A 129 -13.26 27.23 7.82
N ASN A 130 -14.32 27.79 8.41
CA ASN A 130 -15.28 27.02 9.22
C ASN A 130 -14.64 26.18 10.35
N GLY A 131 -13.50 26.62 10.90
CA GLY A 131 -12.76 25.91 11.95
C GLY A 131 -11.99 24.68 11.46
N GLN A 132 -11.74 24.60 10.16
CA GLN A 132 -10.85 23.62 9.56
C GLN A 132 -9.72 24.30 8.79
N ALA A 133 -8.51 23.76 8.94
CA ALA A 133 -7.35 24.16 8.16
C ALA A 133 -7.51 23.79 6.68
N VAL A 134 -7.21 24.71 5.77
CA VAL A 134 -7.36 24.55 4.33
C VAL A 134 -6.18 25.19 3.62
N ALA A 135 -5.73 24.54 2.55
CA ALA A 135 -4.75 25.14 1.64
C ALA A 135 -5.41 26.22 0.80
N LEU A 136 -5.08 27.48 1.08
CA LEU A 136 -5.49 28.62 0.28
C LEU A 136 -4.51 28.79 -0.88
N ARG A 137 -5.06 28.91 -2.10
CA ARG A 137 -4.30 29.20 -3.31
C ARG A 137 -4.74 30.50 -3.93
N GLY A 138 -3.79 31.29 -4.40
CA GLY A 138 -4.05 32.54 -5.13
C GLY A 138 -3.57 32.44 -6.55
N THR A 139 -4.48 32.55 -7.53
CA THR A 139 -4.11 32.60 -8.94
C THR A 139 -4.78 33.76 -9.66
N GLY A 140 -4.09 34.33 -10.66
CA GLY A 140 -4.63 35.41 -11.48
C GLY A 140 -5.77 34.97 -12.40
N GLN A 141 -6.03 33.67 -12.50
CA GLN A 141 -7.11 33.09 -13.30
C GLN A 141 -8.42 32.95 -12.50
N ALA A 142 -8.39 33.15 -11.18
CA ALA A 142 -9.58 33.05 -10.34
C ALA A 142 -10.53 34.24 -10.55
N THR A 143 -11.83 33.97 -10.58
CA THR A 143 -12.86 34.98 -10.78
C THR A 143 -13.05 35.83 -9.52
N ALA A 144 -13.10 37.15 -9.69
CA ALA A 144 -13.33 38.08 -8.57
C ALA A 144 -14.64 37.77 -7.83
N GLY A 145 -14.59 37.78 -6.49
CA GLY A 145 -15.76 37.48 -5.64
C GLY A 145 -16.13 36.00 -5.54
N GLN A 146 -15.35 35.10 -6.13
CA GLN A 146 -15.57 33.65 -6.05
C GLN A 146 -14.39 32.95 -5.36
N ALA A 147 -14.72 31.86 -4.67
CA ALA A 147 -13.77 30.90 -4.16
C ALA A 147 -14.02 29.57 -4.88
N LEU A 148 -13.04 29.12 -5.66
CA LEU A 148 -13.07 27.80 -6.29
C LEU A 148 -12.63 26.78 -5.24
N VAL A 149 -13.54 25.92 -4.80
CA VAL A 149 -13.31 24.93 -3.74
C VAL A 149 -13.23 23.56 -4.41
N GLY A 150 -12.15 22.81 -4.19
CA GLY A 150 -12.11 21.42 -4.66
C GLY A 150 -13.19 20.57 -3.98
N SER A 151 -13.73 19.56 -4.65
CA SER A 151 -14.86 18.77 -4.13
C SER A 151 -14.57 18.11 -2.79
N ALA A 152 -13.35 17.62 -2.58
CA ALA A 152 -12.93 17.03 -1.32
C ALA A 152 -12.84 18.09 -0.20
N ALA A 153 -12.34 19.29 -0.51
CA ALA A 153 -12.38 20.41 0.42
C ALA A 153 -13.82 20.86 0.73
N ALA A 154 -14.71 20.85 -0.26
CA ALA A 154 -16.10 21.25 -0.10
C ALA A 154 -16.86 20.31 0.86
N GLU A 155 -16.68 19.00 0.70
CA GLU A 155 -17.23 17.98 1.61
C GLU A 155 -16.70 18.17 3.04
N ARG A 156 -15.39 18.37 3.19
CA ARG A 156 -14.74 18.55 4.50
C ARG A 156 -15.26 19.78 5.21
N LEU A 157 -15.34 20.90 4.48
CA LEU A 157 -15.84 22.20 4.96
C LEU A 157 -17.36 22.26 5.11
N SER A 158 -18.08 21.22 4.66
CA SER A 158 -19.54 21.17 4.60
C SER A 158 -20.15 22.36 3.83
N VAL A 159 -19.56 22.69 2.67
CA VAL A 159 -20.02 23.77 1.77
C VAL A 159 -20.42 23.20 0.40
N SER A 160 -21.37 23.86 -0.24
CA SER A 160 -21.93 23.50 -1.55
C SER A 160 -21.83 24.64 -2.55
N ASP A 161 -22.07 24.34 -3.82
CA ASP A 161 -22.09 25.33 -4.89
C ASP A 161 -23.12 26.43 -4.61
N GLY A 162 -22.69 27.70 -4.63
CA GLY A 162 -23.53 28.84 -4.32
C GLY A 162 -23.54 29.28 -2.85
N ASP A 163 -22.95 28.51 -1.94
CA ASP A 163 -22.72 28.94 -0.56
C ASP A 163 -21.74 30.12 -0.49
N ARG A 164 -21.54 30.67 0.72
CA ARG A 164 -20.55 31.72 0.97
C ARG A 164 -19.56 31.30 2.03
N VAL A 165 -18.30 31.57 1.75
CA VAL A 165 -17.19 31.41 2.71
C VAL A 165 -16.54 32.76 2.97
N THR A 166 -15.99 32.94 4.17
CA THR A 166 -15.24 34.14 4.52
C THR A 166 -13.76 33.81 4.54
N ILE A 167 -12.97 34.48 3.69
CA ILE A 167 -11.53 34.28 3.57
C ILE A 167 -10.87 35.66 3.57
N GLY A 168 -9.90 35.90 4.46
CA GLY A 168 -9.24 37.20 4.58
C GLY A 168 -10.22 38.36 4.87
N GLY A 169 -11.33 38.09 5.56
CA GLY A 169 -12.39 39.06 5.83
C GLY A 169 -13.31 39.36 4.62
N GLN A 170 -13.10 38.73 3.47
CA GLN A 170 -13.97 38.86 2.31
C GLN A 170 -14.96 37.70 2.21
N GLN A 171 -16.23 38.00 1.93
CA GLN A 171 -17.21 36.98 1.56
C GLN A 171 -17.07 36.63 0.08
N LEU A 172 -16.83 35.36 -0.20
CA LEU A 172 -16.68 34.82 -1.54
C LEU A 172 -17.77 33.77 -1.80
N ALA A 173 -18.33 33.77 -3.01
CA ALA A 173 -19.27 32.74 -3.44
C ALA A 173 -18.51 31.45 -3.76
N VAL A 174 -18.96 30.34 -3.18
CA VAL A 174 -18.37 29.02 -3.38
C VAL A 174 -18.73 28.49 -4.75
N ARG A 175 -17.69 28.03 -5.46
CA ARG A 175 -17.79 27.26 -6.69
C ARG A 175 -17.00 25.97 -6.54
N VAL A 176 -17.67 24.84 -6.44
CA VAL A 176 -17.08 23.53 -6.32
C VAL A 176 -16.57 23.08 -7.69
N SER A 177 -15.26 22.87 -7.81
CA SER A 177 -14.63 22.48 -9.07
C SER A 177 -13.35 21.68 -8.84
N GLY A 178 -13.23 20.57 -9.55
CA GLY A 178 -12.06 19.66 -9.46
C GLY A 178 -12.05 18.82 -8.17
N PRO A 179 -11.23 17.76 -8.11
CA PRO A 179 -11.21 16.82 -6.98
C PRO A 179 -10.36 17.27 -5.77
N GLY A 180 -9.73 18.44 -5.83
CA GLY A 180 -8.66 18.86 -4.90
C GLY A 180 -9.12 19.17 -3.46
N GLN A 181 -8.12 19.32 -2.58
CA GLN A 181 -8.27 19.72 -1.17
C GLN A 181 -8.02 21.23 -0.94
N SER A 182 -7.78 21.98 -2.01
CA SER A 182 -7.45 23.40 -1.96
C SER A 182 -8.65 24.31 -2.23
N VAL A 183 -8.56 25.54 -1.72
CA VAL A 183 -9.47 26.64 -2.05
C VAL A 183 -8.70 27.69 -2.82
N THR A 184 -9.10 27.94 -4.06
CA THR A 184 -8.47 28.92 -4.94
C THR A 184 -9.28 30.21 -4.99
N VAL A 185 -8.62 31.33 -4.70
CA VAL A 185 -9.19 32.68 -4.70
C VAL A 185 -8.36 33.62 -5.59
N PRO A 186 -8.84 34.83 -5.90
CA PRO A 186 -8.02 35.83 -6.59
C PRO A 186 -6.72 36.14 -5.82
N THR A 187 -5.61 36.28 -6.55
CA THR A 187 -4.27 36.54 -5.97
C THR A 187 -4.25 37.62 -4.90
N PRO A 188 -4.90 38.80 -5.05
CA PRO A 188 -4.88 39.84 -4.01
C PRO A 188 -5.51 39.39 -2.69
N VAL A 189 -6.54 38.55 -2.74
CA VAL A 189 -7.21 38.00 -1.54
C VAL A 189 -6.30 36.99 -0.85
N ALA A 190 -5.66 36.11 -1.63
CA ALA A 190 -4.70 35.15 -1.10
C ALA A 190 -3.51 35.86 -0.44
N GLN A 191 -2.89 36.84 -1.12
CA GLN A 191 -1.74 37.58 -0.58
C GLN A 191 -2.08 38.34 0.70
N ALA A 192 -3.27 38.96 0.76
CA ALA A 192 -3.73 39.63 1.97
C ALA A 192 -3.94 38.66 3.16
N THR A 193 -4.16 37.38 2.88
CA THR A 193 -4.48 36.37 3.89
C THR A 193 -3.25 35.57 4.33
N VAL A 194 -2.43 35.12 3.39
CA VAL A 194 -1.30 34.18 3.64
C VAL A 194 0.07 34.75 3.24
N GLY A 195 0.13 36.02 2.81
CA GLY A 195 1.37 36.67 2.40
C GLY A 195 1.84 36.23 1.01
N ASP A 196 3.15 36.36 0.76
CA ASP A 196 3.76 36.12 -0.56
C ASP A 196 4.29 34.69 -0.75
N ASN A 197 3.97 33.79 0.18
CA ASN A 197 4.35 32.39 0.06
C ASN A 197 3.75 31.77 -1.19
N GLY A 198 4.51 30.97 -1.92
CA GLY A 198 4.03 30.41 -3.17
C GLY A 198 5.08 29.69 -3.99
N TRP A 199 4.67 29.30 -5.18
CA TRP A 199 5.52 28.66 -6.18
C TRP A 199 5.08 29.10 -7.59
N TRP A 200 5.83 28.69 -8.60
CA TRP A 200 5.42 28.87 -9.99
C TRP A 200 5.09 27.53 -10.63
N VAL A 201 4.02 27.52 -11.41
CA VAL A 201 3.71 26.44 -12.36
C VAL A 201 4.01 26.97 -13.75
N VAL A 202 4.91 26.31 -14.46
CA VAL A 202 5.41 26.77 -15.76
C VAL A 202 4.96 25.82 -16.85
N ARG A 203 4.37 26.39 -17.90
CA ARG A 203 4.00 25.71 -19.13
C ARG A 203 4.99 26.05 -20.23
N ALA A 204 5.46 25.01 -20.90
CA ALA A 204 6.33 25.13 -22.06
C ALA A 204 5.56 25.74 -23.26
N PRO A 205 6.28 26.30 -24.24
CA PRO A 205 5.68 26.76 -25.49
C PRO A 205 4.83 25.69 -26.16
N ALA A 206 3.79 26.12 -26.89
CA ALA A 206 2.88 25.22 -27.56
C ALA A 206 3.61 24.32 -28.58
N GLY A 207 3.43 23.00 -28.48
CA GLY A 207 4.10 22.01 -29.31
C GLY A 207 5.38 21.44 -28.71
N GLU A 208 5.89 22.04 -27.63
CA GLU A 208 7.15 21.64 -26.98
C GLU A 208 6.95 20.93 -25.63
N GLN A 209 5.71 20.74 -25.18
CA GLN A 209 5.39 20.25 -23.81
C GLN A 209 5.95 18.86 -23.47
N GLN A 210 6.35 18.07 -24.47
CA GLN A 210 6.90 16.72 -24.28
C GLN A 210 8.43 16.67 -24.40
N ARG A 211 9.09 17.83 -24.57
CA ARG A 211 10.55 17.90 -24.58
C ARG A 211 11.11 17.52 -23.21
N ARG A 212 12.23 16.80 -23.22
CA ARG A 212 12.89 16.33 -21.98
C ARG A 212 13.99 17.27 -21.47
N ASP A 213 14.28 18.33 -22.21
CA ASP A 213 15.28 19.35 -21.88
C ASP A 213 14.65 20.67 -21.42
N LEU A 214 13.33 20.68 -21.15
CA LEU A 214 12.59 21.87 -20.74
C LEU A 214 13.18 22.54 -19.50
N ALA A 215 13.51 21.75 -18.47
CA ALA A 215 14.08 22.30 -17.24
C ALA A 215 15.48 22.86 -17.43
N GLN A 216 16.28 22.25 -18.32
CA GLN A 216 17.60 22.76 -18.68
C GLN A 216 17.50 24.11 -19.39
N VAL A 217 16.62 24.24 -20.38
CA VAL A 217 16.42 25.47 -21.15
C VAL A 217 15.86 26.58 -20.26
N PHE A 218 14.78 26.28 -19.52
CA PHE A 218 14.14 27.26 -18.65
C PHE A 218 15.05 27.67 -17.48
N GLY A 219 15.68 26.70 -16.81
CA GLY A 219 16.59 26.94 -15.70
C GLY A 219 17.80 27.78 -16.08
N ALA A 220 18.38 27.57 -17.27
CA ALA A 220 19.46 28.42 -17.78
C ALA A 220 19.00 29.87 -18.03
N ALA A 221 17.75 30.06 -18.48
CA ALA A 221 17.21 31.39 -18.75
C ALA A 221 16.86 32.18 -17.48
N VAL A 222 16.38 31.50 -16.43
CA VAL A 222 15.97 32.15 -15.16
C VAL A 222 17.04 32.06 -14.06
N GLY A 223 18.14 31.34 -14.30
CA GLY A 223 19.25 31.21 -13.35
C GLY A 223 18.94 30.34 -12.13
N LEU A 224 18.05 29.35 -12.26
CA LEU A 224 17.67 28.45 -11.17
C LEU A 224 18.19 27.02 -11.41
N PRO A 225 18.62 26.31 -10.35
CA PRO A 225 18.94 24.89 -10.45
C PRO A 225 17.67 24.08 -10.76
N TRP A 226 17.86 22.91 -11.36
CA TRP A 226 16.75 22.03 -11.71
C TRP A 226 17.08 20.57 -11.44
N THR A 227 16.03 19.77 -11.25
CA THR A 227 16.12 18.33 -11.05
C THR A 227 14.84 17.63 -11.51
N ALA A 228 14.94 16.41 -12.02
CA ALA A 228 13.80 15.53 -12.27
C ALA A 228 13.57 14.53 -11.11
N ASP A 229 14.41 14.58 -10.08
CA ASP A 229 14.31 13.73 -8.89
C ASP A 229 13.57 14.50 -7.78
N PRO A 230 12.33 14.09 -7.41
CA PRO A 230 11.58 14.73 -6.34
C PRO A 230 12.20 14.54 -4.94
N ALA A 231 13.18 13.66 -4.77
CA ALA A 231 13.87 13.46 -3.49
C ALA A 231 14.86 14.59 -3.18
N VAL A 232 15.28 15.35 -4.19
CA VAL A 232 16.20 16.48 -4.02
C VAL A 232 15.44 17.65 -3.43
N GLN A 233 15.88 18.13 -2.27
CA GLN A 233 15.34 19.32 -1.63
C GLN A 233 16.03 20.59 -2.16
N PRO A 234 15.34 21.74 -2.20
CA PRO A 234 15.96 23.02 -2.50
C PRO A 234 17.07 23.36 -1.50
N ASP A 235 18.09 24.09 -1.96
CA ASP A 235 19.07 24.68 -1.05
C ASP A 235 18.40 25.82 -0.27
N ALA A 236 18.38 25.70 1.07
CA ALA A 236 17.79 26.70 1.96
C ALA A 236 18.47 28.07 1.86
N GLY A 237 19.74 28.13 1.45
CA GLY A 237 20.46 29.38 1.15
C GLY A 237 20.34 29.85 -0.30
N GLY A 238 19.68 29.07 -1.15
CA GLY A 238 19.55 29.33 -2.59
C GLY A 238 18.37 30.22 -2.95
N ALA A 239 18.11 30.33 -4.25
CA ALA A 239 16.99 31.12 -4.79
C ALA A 239 15.70 30.30 -5.02
N GLY A 240 15.79 28.96 -4.97
CA GLY A 240 14.69 28.04 -5.29
C GLY A 240 15.18 26.86 -6.12
N LEU A 241 14.25 25.99 -6.55
CA LEU A 241 14.54 24.80 -7.34
C LEU A 241 13.43 24.57 -8.36
N ILE A 242 13.80 24.13 -9.56
CA ILE A 242 12.86 23.69 -10.59
C ILE A 242 12.76 22.16 -10.55
N TYR A 243 11.56 21.65 -10.30
CA TYR A 243 11.22 20.25 -10.57
C TYR A 243 10.79 20.08 -12.02
N ASP A 244 11.49 19.22 -12.75
CA ASP A 244 11.14 18.79 -14.10
C ASP A 244 10.14 17.64 -14.04
N THR A 245 8.91 17.89 -14.46
CA THR A 245 7.83 16.90 -14.36
C THR A 245 7.70 16.03 -15.61
N VAL A 246 8.32 16.47 -16.72
CA VAL A 246 8.31 15.79 -18.02
C VAL A 246 9.59 15.00 -18.24
N GLY A 247 10.71 15.56 -17.80
CA GLY A 247 12.04 15.00 -17.96
C GLY A 247 12.36 13.86 -17.00
N GLY A 248 13.65 13.55 -16.93
CA GLY A 248 14.18 12.45 -16.13
C GLY A 248 14.25 11.10 -16.85
N SER A 249 14.89 10.15 -16.18
CA SER A 249 15.06 8.77 -16.63
C SER A 249 14.06 7.83 -15.93
N GLY A 250 13.70 6.76 -16.63
CA GLY A 250 12.83 5.70 -16.11
C GLY A 250 11.38 5.73 -16.63
N PRO A 251 10.60 4.69 -16.29
CA PRO A 251 9.23 4.51 -16.77
C PRO A 251 8.16 5.24 -15.94
N LEU A 252 8.52 5.79 -14.77
CA LEU A 252 7.59 6.41 -13.83
C LEU A 252 7.46 7.92 -14.08
N THR A 253 6.25 8.45 -13.98
CA THR A 253 6.00 9.91 -14.04
C THR A 253 6.50 10.60 -12.76
N PHE A 254 6.62 11.93 -12.81
CA PHE A 254 7.06 12.70 -11.65
C PHE A 254 6.12 12.53 -10.45
N GLU A 255 4.81 12.53 -10.68
CA GLU A 255 3.79 12.32 -9.66
C GLU A 255 3.92 10.95 -9.00
N GLN A 256 4.20 9.90 -9.78
CA GLN A 256 4.46 8.55 -9.28
C GLN A 256 5.75 8.47 -8.46
N LYS A 257 6.82 9.15 -8.89
CA LYS A 257 8.08 9.24 -8.13
C LYS A 257 7.88 9.99 -6.81
N TYR A 258 7.14 11.10 -6.85
CA TYR A 258 6.82 11.91 -5.67
C TYR A 258 5.95 11.13 -4.69
N SER A 259 4.89 10.47 -5.18
CA SER A 259 4.05 9.53 -4.43
C SER A 259 4.87 8.44 -3.72
N ALA A 260 5.87 7.90 -4.40
CA ALA A 260 6.75 6.88 -3.82
C ALA A 260 7.53 7.40 -2.61
N LEU A 261 7.92 8.68 -2.57
CA LEU A 261 8.59 9.27 -1.40
C LEU A 261 7.70 9.26 -0.17
N PHE A 262 6.43 9.64 -0.33
CA PHE A 262 5.43 9.62 0.76
C PHE A 262 5.22 8.20 1.29
N SER A 263 5.04 7.24 0.37
CA SER A 263 4.86 5.83 0.74
C SER A 263 6.10 5.25 1.44
N GLY A 264 7.30 5.69 1.01
CA GLY A 264 8.59 5.26 1.54
C GLY A 264 8.82 5.76 2.96
N GLN A 265 8.46 7.01 3.26
CA GLN A 265 8.54 7.58 4.61
C GLN A 265 7.72 6.79 5.63
N VAL A 266 6.52 6.32 5.26
CA VAL A 266 5.71 5.47 6.14
C VAL A 266 6.41 4.14 6.42
N THR A 267 6.99 3.51 5.40
CA THR A 267 7.64 2.19 5.54
C THR A 267 8.94 2.27 6.33
N SER A 268 9.70 3.37 6.24
CA SER A 268 10.91 3.59 7.02
C SER A 268 10.67 4.18 8.42
N SER A 269 9.43 4.59 8.73
CA SER A 269 9.05 5.15 10.02
C SER A 269 9.05 4.11 11.16
N THR A 270 8.87 4.59 12.39
CA THR A 270 8.63 3.75 13.57
C THR A 270 7.47 2.77 13.38
N LEU A 271 6.41 3.16 12.65
CA LEU A 271 5.31 2.25 12.33
C LEU A 271 5.77 1.08 11.46
N GLY A 272 6.62 1.35 10.46
CA GLY A 272 7.23 0.32 9.62
C GLY A 272 8.11 -0.65 10.42
N LEU A 273 8.88 -0.14 11.38
CA LEU A 273 9.67 -0.96 12.30
C LEU A 273 8.78 -1.84 13.18
N ILE A 274 7.73 -1.28 13.78
CA ILE A 274 6.76 -2.03 14.59
C ILE A 274 6.09 -3.13 13.75
N SER A 275 5.69 -2.82 12.52
CA SER A 275 5.13 -3.81 11.60
C SER A 275 6.11 -4.95 11.30
N THR A 276 7.38 -4.62 11.07
CA THR A 276 8.43 -5.62 10.78
C THR A 276 8.66 -6.54 11.99
N ILE A 277 8.69 -5.99 13.20
CA ILE A 277 8.79 -6.77 14.44
C ILE A 277 7.53 -7.62 14.64
N GLY A 278 6.35 -7.05 14.42
CA GLY A 278 5.06 -7.74 14.53
C GLY A 278 4.96 -8.93 13.57
N LEU A 279 5.43 -8.76 12.33
CA LEU A 279 5.53 -9.84 11.35
C LEU A 279 6.45 -10.96 11.85
N GLY A 280 7.64 -10.62 12.32
CA GLY A 280 8.59 -11.59 12.87
C GLY A 280 8.01 -12.36 14.07
N LEU A 281 7.36 -11.66 15.00
CA LEU A 281 6.76 -12.26 16.18
C LEU A 281 5.60 -13.19 15.82
N GLY A 282 4.66 -12.76 14.96
CA GLY A 282 3.54 -13.60 14.55
C GLY A 282 4.00 -14.81 13.74
N PHE A 283 5.08 -14.67 12.95
CA PHE A 283 5.70 -15.81 12.28
C PHE A 283 6.30 -16.82 13.27
N VAL A 284 7.04 -16.35 14.28
CA VAL A 284 7.59 -17.23 15.33
C VAL A 284 6.46 -17.95 16.08
N ILE A 285 5.40 -17.23 16.48
CA ILE A 285 4.23 -17.82 17.15
C ILE A 285 3.59 -18.92 16.29
N ALA A 286 3.44 -18.66 14.98
CA ALA A 286 2.89 -19.63 14.04
C ALA A 286 3.74 -20.91 13.96
N VAL A 287 5.05 -20.75 13.76
CA VAL A 287 6.01 -21.88 13.67
C VAL A 287 6.02 -22.67 14.97
N SER A 288 6.08 -22.01 16.13
CA SER A 288 6.07 -22.68 17.43
C SER A 288 4.78 -23.47 17.66
N SER A 289 3.63 -22.91 17.29
CA SER A 289 2.34 -23.59 17.38
C SER A 289 2.25 -24.80 16.44
N PHE A 290 2.71 -24.66 15.19
CA PHE A 290 2.73 -25.79 14.24
C PHE A 290 3.69 -26.89 14.68
N LEU A 291 4.90 -26.54 15.14
CA LEU A 291 5.85 -27.52 15.67
C LEU A 291 5.25 -28.31 16.83
N ALA A 292 4.61 -27.63 17.78
CA ALA A 292 3.92 -28.29 18.89
C ALA A 292 2.78 -29.20 18.40
N ALA A 293 2.03 -28.80 17.38
CA ALA A 293 0.98 -29.64 16.81
C ALA A 293 1.55 -30.91 16.13
N VAL A 294 2.69 -30.79 15.44
CA VAL A 294 3.36 -31.91 14.77
C VAL A 294 3.97 -32.88 15.79
N THR A 295 4.59 -32.37 16.86
CA THR A 295 5.20 -33.23 17.90
C THR A 295 4.16 -34.05 18.64
N GLU A 296 3.00 -33.47 18.93
CA GLU A 296 1.93 -34.20 19.61
C GLU A 296 1.30 -35.31 18.78
N ARG A 297 1.28 -35.16 17.45
CA ARG A 297 0.80 -36.18 16.52
C ARG A 297 1.92 -37.06 15.96
N ARG A 298 3.13 -36.95 16.49
CA ARG A 298 4.32 -37.70 16.02
C ARG A 298 4.08 -39.20 15.96
N ARG A 299 3.43 -39.77 16.98
CA ARG A 299 3.09 -41.20 17.02
C ARG A 299 2.08 -41.60 15.95
N GLU A 300 1.08 -40.76 15.69
CA GLU A 300 0.09 -41.01 14.63
C GLU A 300 0.77 -41.05 13.27
N PHE A 301 1.69 -40.12 13.00
CA PHE A 301 2.51 -40.10 11.79
C PHE A 301 3.43 -41.31 11.68
N GLY A 302 4.04 -41.76 12.78
CA GLY A 302 4.86 -42.99 12.80
C GLY A 302 4.07 -44.24 12.38
N ILE A 303 2.82 -44.36 12.82
CA ILE A 303 1.92 -45.47 12.43
C ILE A 303 1.58 -45.37 10.95
N MET A 304 1.17 -44.19 10.46
CA MET A 304 0.80 -44.01 9.05
C MET A 304 1.98 -44.22 8.09
N SER A 305 3.18 -43.74 8.44
CA SER A 305 4.39 -43.99 7.67
C SER A 305 4.76 -45.47 7.63
N SER A 306 4.49 -46.25 8.69
CA SER A 306 4.75 -47.70 8.70
C SER A 306 3.82 -48.51 7.79
N ILE A 307 2.65 -47.95 7.45
CA ILE A 307 1.65 -48.54 6.53
C ILE A 307 1.87 -48.06 5.08
N GLY A 308 2.80 -47.12 4.86
CA GLY A 308 3.11 -46.56 3.54
C GLY A 308 2.26 -45.35 3.15
N LEU A 309 1.56 -44.71 4.09
CA LEU A 309 0.66 -43.57 3.85
C LEU A 309 1.32 -42.20 4.19
N ALA A 310 2.63 -42.10 4.03
CA ALA A 310 3.40 -40.92 4.43
C ALA A 310 3.06 -39.67 3.58
N ASP A 311 2.76 -39.86 2.30
CA ASP A 311 2.42 -38.78 1.38
C ASP A 311 1.00 -38.25 1.65
N GLU A 312 0.04 -39.11 1.93
CA GLU A 312 -1.34 -38.73 2.29
C GLU A 312 -1.36 -37.89 3.57
N VAL A 313 -0.54 -38.26 4.55
CA VAL A 313 -0.33 -37.51 5.79
C VAL A 313 0.14 -36.09 5.51
N LEU A 314 1.10 -35.92 4.61
CA LEU A 314 1.61 -34.61 4.21
C LEU A 314 0.49 -33.75 3.63
N TYR A 315 -0.36 -34.31 2.76
CA TYR A 315 -1.49 -33.59 2.17
C TYR A 315 -2.55 -33.20 3.22
N PHE A 316 -2.88 -34.07 4.17
CA PHE A 316 -3.82 -33.73 5.25
C PHE A 316 -3.31 -32.55 6.08
N PHE A 317 -2.02 -32.56 6.44
CA PHE A 317 -1.42 -31.47 7.19
C PHE A 317 -1.36 -30.19 6.38
N LEU A 318 -0.96 -30.27 5.10
CA LEU A 318 -0.86 -29.11 4.23
C LEU A 318 -2.23 -28.42 4.06
N VAL A 319 -3.31 -29.20 3.93
CA VAL A 319 -4.68 -28.66 3.88
C VAL A 319 -5.10 -28.05 5.22
N GLU A 320 -4.79 -28.68 6.36
CA GLU A 320 -5.04 -28.10 7.70
C GLU A 320 -4.32 -26.76 7.87
N SER A 321 -3.03 -26.69 7.54
CA SER A 321 -2.25 -25.46 7.57
C SER A 321 -2.78 -24.41 6.59
N ALA A 322 -3.17 -24.80 5.36
CA ALA A 322 -3.73 -23.87 4.39
C ALA A 322 -5.02 -23.22 4.90
N ILE A 323 -5.89 -23.98 5.57
CA ILE A 323 -7.11 -23.44 6.20
C ILE A 323 -6.74 -22.44 7.31
N VAL A 324 -5.75 -22.76 8.15
CA VAL A 324 -5.25 -21.85 9.20
C VAL A 324 -4.72 -20.55 8.61
N PHE A 325 -3.85 -20.62 7.59
CA PHE A 325 -3.30 -19.42 6.93
C PHE A 325 -4.37 -18.59 6.25
N LEU A 326 -5.33 -19.22 5.57
CA LEU A 326 -6.44 -18.51 4.93
C LEU A 326 -7.34 -17.82 5.97
N ALA A 327 -7.70 -18.51 7.05
CA ALA A 327 -8.49 -17.94 8.13
C ALA A 327 -7.76 -16.76 8.78
N ALA A 328 -6.46 -16.92 9.08
CA ALA A 328 -5.63 -15.85 9.64
C ALA A 328 -5.49 -14.65 8.71
N TYR A 329 -5.38 -14.89 7.40
CA TYR A 329 -5.34 -13.83 6.40
C TYR A 329 -6.64 -13.03 6.39
N VAL A 330 -7.79 -13.70 6.28
CA VAL A 330 -9.09 -13.03 6.31
C VAL A 330 -9.29 -12.22 7.60
N VAL A 331 -9.00 -12.81 8.76
CA VAL A 331 -9.12 -12.12 10.06
C VAL A 331 -8.16 -10.94 10.15
N GLY A 332 -6.89 -11.13 9.75
CA GLY A 332 -5.86 -10.11 9.83
C GLY A 332 -6.14 -8.89 8.95
N ILE A 333 -6.56 -9.11 7.70
CA ILE A 333 -6.89 -8.01 6.77
C ILE A 333 -8.15 -7.27 7.22
N ALA A 334 -9.17 -7.99 7.72
CA ALA A 334 -10.38 -7.37 8.24
C ALA A 334 -10.06 -6.50 9.46
N ALA A 335 -9.27 -7.04 10.40
CA ALA A 335 -8.79 -6.29 11.55
C ALA A 335 -7.97 -5.05 11.15
N ALA A 336 -7.09 -5.18 10.15
CA ALA A 336 -6.32 -4.06 9.62
C ALA A 336 -7.20 -2.98 9.00
N GLY A 337 -8.18 -3.36 8.17
CA GLY A 337 -9.11 -2.43 7.53
C GLY A 337 -9.94 -1.66 8.56
N ILE A 338 -10.49 -2.37 9.55
CA ILE A 338 -11.24 -1.76 10.66
C ILE A 338 -10.33 -0.80 11.46
N ALA A 339 -9.11 -1.23 11.79
CA ALA A 339 -8.18 -0.40 12.56
C ALA A 339 -7.81 0.89 11.82
N VAL A 340 -7.47 0.81 10.52
CA VAL A 340 -7.12 2.00 9.73
C VAL A 340 -8.32 2.93 9.57
N ALA A 341 -9.51 2.39 9.28
CA ALA A 341 -10.73 3.19 9.12
C ALA A 341 -11.12 3.95 10.39
N LEU A 342 -10.88 3.37 11.58
CA LEU A 342 -11.20 4.00 12.86
C LEU A 342 -10.13 5.01 13.31
N VAL A 343 -8.85 4.77 13.00
CA VAL A 343 -7.74 5.59 13.51
C VAL A 343 -7.38 6.73 12.55
N ILE A 344 -7.42 6.51 11.23
CA ILE A 344 -7.02 7.50 10.22
C ILE A 344 -8.01 7.49 9.04
N PRO A 345 -9.24 8.00 9.24
CA PRO A 345 -10.29 7.94 8.22
C PRO A 345 -9.93 8.69 6.92
N GLY A 346 -9.14 9.77 6.99
CA GLY A 346 -8.81 10.60 5.82
C GLY A 346 -7.98 9.90 4.73
N ILE A 347 -7.20 8.86 5.09
CA ILE A 347 -6.39 8.07 4.13
C ILE A 347 -6.94 6.65 3.93
N ALA A 348 -8.02 6.31 4.65
CA ALA A 348 -8.62 4.98 4.64
C ALA A 348 -9.53 4.84 3.40
N SER A 349 -8.96 4.43 2.27
CA SER A 349 -9.73 4.11 1.07
C SER A 349 -9.80 2.59 0.87
N VAL A 350 -10.88 2.13 0.23
CA VAL A 350 -11.02 0.71 -0.15
C VAL A 350 -9.87 0.29 -1.08
N GLY A 351 -9.41 1.21 -1.94
CA GLY A 351 -8.27 0.98 -2.83
C GLY A 351 -6.97 0.75 -2.08
N SER A 352 -6.62 1.62 -1.12
CA SER A 352 -5.39 1.47 -0.34
C SER A 352 -5.41 0.20 0.53
N TRP A 353 -6.58 -0.16 1.07
CA TRP A 353 -6.76 -1.39 1.84
C TRP A 353 -6.60 -2.64 0.97
N LEU A 354 -7.22 -2.69 -0.21
CA LEU A 354 -7.09 -3.80 -1.15
C LEU A 354 -5.64 -3.97 -1.64
N GLN A 355 -4.95 -2.87 -1.93
CA GLN A 355 -3.54 -2.89 -2.29
C GLN A 355 -2.69 -3.42 -1.13
N GLY A 356 -2.91 -2.94 0.10
CA GLY A 356 -2.22 -3.45 1.29
C GLY A 356 -2.45 -4.94 1.55
N ALA A 357 -3.68 -5.40 1.36
CA ALA A 357 -4.05 -6.81 1.44
C ALA A 357 -3.32 -7.64 0.38
N ALA A 358 -3.37 -7.23 -0.88
CA ALA A 358 -2.71 -7.92 -2.00
C ALA A 358 -1.19 -8.02 -1.81
N LEU A 359 -0.55 -6.93 -1.36
CA LEU A 359 0.88 -6.93 -1.04
C LEU A 359 1.21 -7.91 0.09
N THR A 360 0.35 -8.01 1.10
CA THR A 360 0.53 -8.93 2.22
C THR A 360 0.29 -10.38 1.79
N ALA A 361 -0.64 -10.62 0.87
CA ALA A 361 -0.93 -11.95 0.31
C ALA A 361 0.29 -12.61 -0.33
N MET A 362 1.18 -11.82 -0.94
CA MET A 362 2.41 -12.33 -1.56
C MET A 362 3.36 -13.04 -0.57
N PHE A 363 3.22 -12.78 0.74
CA PHE A 363 4.01 -13.46 1.76
C PHE A 363 3.42 -14.81 2.20
N LEU A 364 2.15 -15.09 1.88
CA LEU A 364 1.48 -16.34 2.30
C LEU A 364 2.19 -17.60 1.81
N PRO A 365 2.65 -17.71 0.55
CA PRO A 365 3.37 -18.90 0.09
C PRO A 365 4.66 -19.15 0.88
N ALA A 366 5.44 -18.08 1.13
CA ALA A 366 6.68 -18.18 1.90
C ALA A 366 6.39 -18.62 3.35
N MET A 367 5.38 -18.03 4.00
CA MET A 367 4.97 -18.42 5.34
C MET A 367 4.45 -19.86 5.41
N ALA A 368 3.70 -20.32 4.41
CA ALA A 368 3.22 -21.69 4.34
C ALA A 368 4.37 -22.69 4.17
N ILE A 369 5.37 -22.37 3.34
CA ILE A 369 6.54 -23.22 3.13
C ILE A 369 7.34 -23.34 4.44
N VAL A 370 7.72 -22.21 5.05
CA VAL A 370 8.60 -22.26 6.23
C VAL A 370 7.84 -22.69 7.49
N GLY A 371 6.58 -22.26 7.63
CA GLY A 371 5.76 -22.51 8.82
C GLY A 371 5.11 -23.89 8.89
N ALA A 372 4.77 -24.48 7.74
CA ALA A 372 4.06 -25.76 7.69
C ALA A 372 4.84 -26.86 6.98
N LEU A 373 5.38 -26.59 5.78
CA LEU A 373 6.01 -27.62 4.96
C LEU A 373 7.34 -28.10 5.55
N VAL A 374 8.22 -27.18 5.98
CA VAL A 374 9.54 -27.52 6.52
C VAL A 374 9.46 -28.42 7.78
N PRO A 375 8.65 -28.08 8.80
CA PRO A 375 8.51 -28.94 9.99
C PRO A 375 8.03 -30.36 9.67
N VAL A 376 7.03 -30.50 8.80
CA VAL A 376 6.48 -31.82 8.46
C VAL A 376 7.44 -32.62 7.60
N HIS A 377 8.07 -31.98 6.61
CA HIS A 377 9.04 -32.67 5.78
C HIS A 377 10.20 -33.22 6.62
N ARG A 378 10.71 -32.43 7.59
CA ARG A 378 11.73 -32.90 8.54
C ARG A 378 11.26 -34.06 9.41
N LEU A 379 9.97 -34.11 9.78
CA LEU A 379 9.42 -35.22 10.56
C LEU A 379 9.34 -36.51 9.72
N LEU A 380 8.86 -36.42 8.49
CA LEU A 380 8.69 -37.58 7.60
C LEU A 380 10.01 -38.22 7.17
N GLN A 381 11.12 -37.46 7.20
CA GLN A 381 12.46 -38.00 6.98
C GLN A 381 12.99 -38.87 8.14
N GLN A 382 12.35 -38.85 9.31
CA GLN A 382 12.77 -39.67 10.45
C GLN A 382 12.29 -41.11 10.26
N ARG A 383 13.07 -42.09 10.76
CA ARG A 383 12.71 -43.51 10.63
C ARG A 383 11.39 -43.77 11.38
N PRO A 384 10.44 -44.55 10.84
CA PRO A 384 9.16 -44.83 11.49
C PRO A 384 9.31 -45.35 12.93
N VAL A 385 10.35 -46.16 13.18
CA VAL A 385 10.66 -46.70 14.51
C VAL A 385 11.04 -45.62 15.53
N SER A 386 11.70 -44.52 15.12
CA SER A 386 12.06 -43.42 16.04
C SER A 386 10.85 -42.56 16.39
N LEU A 387 9.87 -42.44 15.50
CA LEU A 387 8.61 -41.71 15.76
C LEU A 387 7.71 -42.42 16.79
N LEU A 388 7.95 -43.72 17.02
CA LEU A 388 7.19 -44.56 17.94
C LEU A 388 7.90 -44.80 19.29
N GLY A 389 9.21 -44.53 19.36
CA GLY A 389 10.09 -44.95 20.44
C GLY A 389 10.33 -43.95 21.58
N ASP A 390 10.02 -42.67 21.37
CA ASP A 390 10.21 -41.64 22.41
C ASP A 390 9.11 -41.77 23.48
N ARG A 391 9.50 -42.16 24.71
CA ARG A 391 8.67 -42.22 25.92
C ARG A 391 8.75 -40.93 26.71
#